data_AF-A0A932X4E3-F1
#
_entry.id   AF-A0A932X4E3-F1
#
_cell.length_a   1.000
_cell.length_b   1.000
_cell.length_c   1.000
_cell.angle_alpha   90.00
_cell.angle_beta   90.00
_cell.angle_gamma   90.00
#
_symmetry.space_group_name_H-M   'P 1'
#
loop_
_entity.id
_entity.type
_entity.pdbx_description
1 polymer ?
#
loop_
_entity_poly.entity_id
_entity_poly.type
_entity_poly.pdbx_seq_one_letter_code
_entity_poly.pdbx_strand_id
1 'polypeptide(L)' 'MAYDPTKHLIKVQGNRDYLPVAQRLVWFREVHPDWGIETKIEVLDVEAGLAVFSAT' A
#
# COMPACT_ATOMS: atom_id res chain seq x y z
N MET A 1 19.54 -3.61 8.59
CA MET A 1 18.84 -4.27 9.73
C MET A 1 17.47 -4.63 9.22
N ALA A 2 16.98 -5.85 9.44
CA ALA A 2 15.63 -6.22 9.02
C ALA A 2 14.58 -5.41 9.79
N TYR A 3 13.51 -5.02 9.12
CA TYR A 3 12.37 -4.29 9.67
C TYR A 3 11.70 -5.11 10.78
N ASP A 4 11.46 -4.47 11.93
CA ASP A 4 10.79 -5.09 13.08
C ASP A 4 9.40 -4.43 13.28
N PRO A 5 8.31 -5.10 12.87
CA PRO A 5 6.96 -4.55 12.96
C PRO A 5 6.49 -4.34 14.40
N THR A 6 7.06 -5.05 15.39
CA THR A 6 6.61 -4.99 16.79
C THR A 6 6.86 -3.63 17.43
N LYS A 7 7.90 -2.92 16.97
CA LYS A 7 8.26 -1.56 17.44
C LYS A 7 7.29 -0.47 16.99
N HIS A 8 6.38 -0.80 16.08
CA HIS A 8 5.49 0.15 15.42
C HIS A 8 4.01 -0.15 15.67
N LEU A 9 3.70 -1.14 16.50
CA LEU A 9 2.33 -1.48 16.87
C LEU A 9 1.72 -0.36 17.72
N ILE A 10 0.46 -0.05 17.44
CA ILE A 10 -0.37 0.86 18.23
C ILE A 10 -1.58 0.10 18.78
N LYS A 11 -2.17 0.62 19.85
CA LYS A 11 -3.46 0.15 20.34
C LYS A 11 -4.60 0.89 19.65
N VAL A 12 -5.55 0.13 19.12
CA VAL A 12 -6.83 0.64 18.61
C VAL A 12 -7.97 0.26 19.56
N GLN A 13 -9.18 0.75 19.26
CA GLN A 13 -10.36 0.46 20.06
C GLN A 13 -10.53 -1.05 20.31
N GLY A 14 -10.89 -1.41 21.55
CA GLY A 14 -10.93 -2.81 21.99
C GLY A 14 -9.56 -3.39 22.34
N ASN A 15 -8.55 -2.54 22.58
CA ASN A 15 -7.19 -2.92 23.01
C ASN A 15 -6.45 -3.87 22.05
N ARG A 16 -6.85 -3.85 20.77
CA ARG A 16 -6.22 -4.67 19.72
C ARG A 16 -4.93 -4.01 19.26
N ASP A 17 -3.91 -4.83 19.03
CA ASP A 17 -2.70 -4.38 18.37
C ASP A 17 -2.96 -4.18 16.88
N TYR A 18 -2.46 -3.05 16.37
CA TYR A 18 -2.62 -2.67 14.99
C TYR A 18 -1.30 -2.12 14.47
N LEU A 19 -0.86 -2.62 13.32
CA LEU A 19 0.27 -2.05 12.60
C LEU A 19 -0.25 -1.00 11.60
N PRO A 20 0.11 0.28 11.76
CA PRO A 20 -0.33 1.33 10.84
C PRO A 20 -0.02 1.00 9.37
N VAL A 21 -0.88 1.45 8.45
CA VAL A 21 -0.71 1.18 7.00
C VAL A 21 0.68 1.60 6.52
N ALA A 22 1.14 2.79 6.90
CA ALA A 22 2.47 3.28 6.52
C ALA A 22 3.60 2.31 6.92
N GLN A 23 3.48 1.69 8.09
CA GLN A 23 4.45 0.74 8.63
C GLN A 23 4.40 -0.60 7.89
N ARG A 24 3.20 -1.06 7.52
CA ARG A 24 3.01 -2.21 6.63
C ARG A 24 3.64 -2.00 5.25
N LEU A 25 3.54 -0.79 4.69
CA LEU A 25 4.16 -0.46 3.39
C LEU A 25 5.69 -0.49 3.45
N VAL A 26 6.28 0.04 4.53
CA VAL A 26 7.74 -0.04 4.73
C VAL A 26 8.18 -1.50 4.83
N TRP A 27 7.50 -2.29 5.65
CA TRP A 27 7.80 -3.71 5.80
C TRP A 27 7.68 -4.46 4.47
N PHE A 28 6.58 -4.24 3.74
CA PHE A 28 6.33 -4.86 2.45
C PHE A 28 7.44 -4.56 1.43
N ARG A 29 7.87 -3.30 1.35
CA ARG A 29 8.95 -2.87 0.45
C ARG A 29 10.32 -3.39 0.86
N GLU A 30 10.54 -3.71 2.13
CA GLU A 30 11.79 -4.36 2.55
C GLU A 30 11.83 -5.83 2.11
N VAL A 31 10.72 -6.55 2.25
CA VAL A 31 10.65 -7.99 1.92
C VAL A 31 10.51 -8.22 0.42
N HIS A 32 9.77 -7.34 -0.27
CA HIS A 32 9.47 -7.42 -1.69
C HIS A 32 9.71 -6.05 -2.35
N PRO A 33 10.98 -5.63 -2.50
CA PRO A 33 11.32 -4.29 -3.01
C PRO A 33 10.79 -4.03 -4.42
N ASP A 34 10.68 -5.08 -5.23
CA ASP A 34 10.23 -5.00 -6.61
C ASP A 34 8.74 -5.31 -6.79
N TRP A 35 8.01 -5.67 -5.72
CA TRP A 35 6.57 -5.88 -5.83
C TRP A 35 5.84 -4.54 -5.83
N GLY A 36 5.01 -4.36 -6.84
CA GLY A 36 4.14 -3.21 -7.01
C GLY A 36 2.83 -3.64 -7.63
N ILE A 37 1.94 -2.66 -7.79
CA ILE A 37 0.76 -2.84 -8.64
C ILE A 37 1.13 -2.19 -9.97
N GLU A 38 1.23 -2.99 -11.02
CA GLU A 38 1.36 -2.45 -12.37
C GLU A 38 -0.03 -2.10 -12.88
N THR A 39 -0.21 -0.83 -13.23
CA THR A 39 -1.46 -0.36 -13.83
C THR A 39 -1.23 -0.01 -15.29
N LYS A 40 -2.26 -0.26 -16.09
CA LYS A 40 -2.33 0.19 -17.47
C LYS A 40 -3.56 1.07 -17.67
N ILE A 41 -3.40 2.08 -18.51
CA ILE A 41 -4.50 2.95 -18.90
C ILE A 41 -5.33 2.22 -19.95
N GLU A 42 -6.64 2.10 -19.73
CA GLU A 42 -7.58 1.48 -20.67
C GLU A 42 -8.31 2.55 -21.48
N VAL A 43 -8.68 3.64 -20.83
CA VAL A 43 -9.39 4.77 -21.46
C VAL A 43 -8.84 6.07 -20.89
N LEU A 44 -8.55 7.03 -21.76
CA LEU A 44 -8.27 8.42 -21.41
C LEU A 44 -9.14 9.33 -22.27
N ASP A 45 -10.10 10.00 -21.65
CA ASP A 45 -10.95 11.00 -22.28
C ASP A 45 -10.76 12.34 -21.56
N VAL A 46 -9.95 13.21 -22.15
CA VAL A 46 -9.59 14.51 -21.57
C VAL A 46 -10.77 15.49 -21.64
N GLU A 47 -11.61 15.40 -22.68
CA GLU A 47 -12.75 16.30 -22.84
C GLU A 47 -13.86 15.97 -21.83
N ALA A 48 -14.11 14.68 -21.59
CA ALA A 48 -15.05 14.22 -20.57
C ALA A 48 -14.48 14.24 -19.14
N GLY A 49 -13.17 14.45 -18.98
CA GLY A 49 -12.50 14.41 -17.67
C GLY A 49 -12.48 13.01 -17.04
N LEU A 50 -12.40 11.96 -17.86
CA LEU A 50 -12.46 10.56 -17.44
C LEU A 50 -11.15 9.83 -17.74
N ALA A 51 -10.68 9.02 -16.79
CA ALA A 51 -9.62 8.03 -17.04
C ALA A 51 -9.95 6.71 -16.35
N VAL A 52 -9.75 5.60 -17.05
CA VAL A 52 -9.97 4.24 -16.57
C VAL A 52 -8.65 3.48 -16.59
N PHE A 53 -8.34 2.82 -15.48
CA PHE A 53 -7.13 2.02 -15.31
C PHE A 53 -7.49 0.60 -14.87
N SER A 54 -6.71 -0.38 -15.32
CA SER A 54 -6.73 -1.75 -14.79
C SER A 54 -5.42 -2.06 -14.09
N ALA A 55 -5.45 -2.99 -13.14
CA ALA A 55 -4.31 -3.43 -12.33
C ALA A 55 -4.09 -4.93 -12.52
N THR A 56 -2.84 -5.37 -12.46
CA THR A 56 -2.44 -6.79 -12.49
C THR A 56 -1.61 -7.14 -11.26
#